data_AF-A0AAD1HXM4-F1
#
_entry.id   AF-A0AAD1HXM4-F1
#
_cell.length_a   1.000
_cell.length_b   1.000
_cell.length_c   1.000
_cell.angle_alpha   90.00
_cell.angle_beta   90.00
_cell.angle_gamma   90.00
#
_symmetry.space_group_name_H-M   'P 1'
#
loop_
_entity.id
_entity.type
_entity.pdbx_description
1 polymer ?
#
loop_
_entity_poly.entity_id
_entity_poly.type
_entity_poly.pdbx_seq_one_letter_code
_entity_poly.pdbx_strand_id
1 'polypeptide(L)'
;MVAALVAAWLILLSGYDIRQRRLPNWLTLPAAVVVPAVAAGSGRGTAALAGAAALTAVYLAVHLVVPAGLGAGDVKLAAGLGALTGSFGADVWLLAALCAPLLTGVWGLLAALAHRGPTVPHGPSMCLASAVAAGLGMF
;
A
#
# COMPACT_ATOMS: atom_id res chain seq x y z
N MET A 1 6.73 19.55 -1.28
CA MET A 1 6.44 19.29 0.16
C MET A 1 5.63 18.01 0.37
N VAL A 2 4.43 17.86 -0.22
CA VAL A 2 3.58 16.67 -0.04
C VAL A 2 4.26 15.35 -0.46
N ALA A 3 4.92 15.32 -1.61
CA ALA A 3 5.64 14.12 -2.09
C ALA A 3 6.73 13.64 -1.11
N ALA A 4 7.47 14.56 -0.47
CA ALA A 4 8.49 14.22 0.51
C ALA A 4 7.89 13.63 1.80
N LEU A 5 6.73 14.14 2.24
CA LEU A 5 5.99 13.60 3.39
C LEU A 5 5.47 12.18 3.09
N VAL A 6 4.94 11.97 1.89
CA VAL A 6 4.49 10.66 1.42
C VAL A 6 5.69 9.69 1.38
N ALA A 7 6.81 10.09 0.78
CA ALA A 7 8.02 9.25 0.74
C ALA A 7 8.51 8.88 2.15
N ALA A 8 8.57 9.85 3.08
CA ALA A 8 8.95 9.60 4.47
C ALA A 8 8.00 8.62 5.17
N TRP A 9 6.69 8.77 4.94
CA TRP A 9 5.67 7.85 5.48
C TRP A 9 5.83 6.42 4.94
N LEU A 10 6.06 6.26 3.63
CA LEU A 10 6.30 4.95 3.00
C LEU A 10 7.58 4.28 3.51
N ILE A 11 8.66 5.06 3.68
CA ILE A 11 9.93 4.57 4.24
C ILE A 11 9.74 4.12 5.70
N LEU A 12 9.04 4.91 6.51
CA LEU A 12 8.74 4.56 7.90
C LEU A 12 7.93 3.26 7.99
N LEU A 13 6.86 3.13 7.22
CA LEU A 13 6.05 1.91 7.17
C LEU A 13 6.87 0.70 6.75
N SER A 14 7.69 0.83 5.71
CA SER A 14 8.56 -0.23 5.22
C SER A 14 9.56 -0.66 6.31
N GLY A 15 10.15 0.30 7.03
CA GLY A 15 11.05 0.03 8.15
C GLY A 15 10.37 -0.68 9.31
N TYR A 16 9.14 -0.29 9.68
CA TYR A 16 8.36 -0.99 10.70
C TYR A 16 7.99 -2.41 10.28
N ASP A 17 7.57 -2.61 9.03
CA ASP A 17 7.19 -3.93 8.53
C ASP A 17 8.39 -4.88 8.46
N ILE A 18 9.55 -4.41 8.01
CA ILE A 18 10.79 -5.22 7.98
C ILE A 18 11.22 -5.61 9.40
N ARG A 19 11.18 -4.67 10.35
CA ARG A 19 11.69 -4.89 11.72
C ARG A 19 10.73 -5.67 12.61
N GLN A 20 9.44 -5.35 12.53
CA GLN A 20 8.43 -5.84 13.47
C GLN A 20 7.41 -6.77 12.82
N ARG A 21 7.39 -6.89 11.49
CA ARG A 21 6.39 -7.64 10.71
C ARG A 21 4.96 -7.28 11.10
N ARG A 22 4.78 -6.01 11.49
CA ARG A 22 3.52 -5.45 11.95
C ARG A 22 3.47 -3.99 11.54
N LEU A 23 2.36 -3.62 10.91
CA LEU A 23 2.08 -2.25 10.52
C LEU A 23 1.31 -1.53 11.64
N PRO A 24 1.86 -0.44 12.22
CA PRO A 24 1.25 0.25 13.33
C PRO A 24 -0.04 1.00 12.94
N ASN A 25 -1.11 0.81 13.72
CA ASN A 25 -2.39 1.53 13.52
C ASN A 25 -2.23 3.05 13.56
N TRP A 26 -1.32 3.57 14.40
CA TRP A 26 -1.08 5.00 14.54
C TRP A 26 -0.44 5.62 13.29
N LEU A 27 0.08 4.83 12.36
CA LEU A 27 0.64 5.31 11.10
C LEU A 27 -0.27 5.02 9.90
N THR A 28 -1.08 3.93 9.96
CA THR A 28 -1.99 3.53 8.86
C THR A 28 -3.35 4.21 8.96
N LEU A 29 -3.96 4.30 10.14
CA LEU A 29 -5.30 4.89 10.30
C LEU A 29 -5.32 6.40 10.02
N PRO A 30 -4.35 7.21 10.52
CA PRO A 30 -4.35 8.63 10.17
C PRO A 30 -4.14 8.86 8.68
N ALA A 31 -3.31 8.03 8.02
CA ALA A 31 -3.10 8.15 6.58
C ALA A 31 -4.38 7.87 5.77
N ALA A 32 -5.20 6.91 6.20
CA ALA A 32 -6.50 6.64 5.59
C ALA A 32 -7.48 7.83 5.67
N VAL A 33 -7.25 8.79 6.56
CA VAL A 33 -8.06 10.01 6.70
C VAL A 33 -7.39 11.22 6.04
N VAL A 34 -6.10 11.42 6.31
CA VAL A 34 -5.33 12.58 5.84
C VAL A 34 -5.18 12.56 4.32
N VAL A 35 -4.93 11.40 3.72
CA VAL A 35 -4.71 11.31 2.27
C VAL A 35 -5.97 11.70 1.47
N PRO A 36 -7.18 11.15 1.76
CA PRO A 36 -8.40 11.64 1.12
C PRO A 36 -8.71 13.11 1.43
N ALA A 37 -8.45 13.59 2.65
CA ALA A 37 -8.70 14.98 3.02
C ALA A 37 -7.84 15.97 2.21
N VAL A 38 -6.55 15.65 2.03
CA VAL A 38 -5.64 16.43 1.18
C VAL A 38 -6.08 16.35 -0.28
N ALA A 39 -6.46 15.17 -0.77
CA ALA A 39 -6.95 15.00 -2.14
C ALA A 39 -8.26 15.78 -2.39
N ALA A 40 -9.15 15.86 -1.40
CA ALA A 40 -10.37 16.65 -1.47
C ALA A 40 -10.08 18.15 -1.65
N GLY A 41 -9.07 18.68 -0.93
CA GLY A 41 -8.59 20.05 -1.11
C GLY A 41 -8.04 20.35 -2.51
N SER A 42 -7.70 19.31 -3.29
CA SER A 42 -7.25 19.42 -4.68
C SER A 42 -8.30 18.96 -5.71
N GLY A 43 -9.57 18.80 -5.31
CA GLY A 43 -10.65 18.37 -6.20
C GLY A 43 -10.63 16.88 -6.60
N ARG A 44 -9.77 16.08 -5.97
CA ARG A 44 -9.56 14.64 -6.27
C ARG A 44 -10.11 13.72 -5.16
N GLY A 45 -10.90 14.26 -4.25
CA GLY A 45 -11.39 13.54 -3.06
C GLY A 45 -12.24 12.31 -3.40
N THR A 46 -13.12 12.40 -4.40
CA THR A 46 -13.95 11.26 -4.83
C THR A 46 -13.11 10.13 -5.40
N ALA A 47 -12.11 10.43 -6.24
CA ALA A 47 -11.18 9.46 -6.79
C ALA A 47 -10.32 8.81 -5.70
N ALA A 48 -9.86 9.60 -4.72
CA ALA A 48 -9.15 9.09 -3.56
C ALA A 48 -10.02 8.14 -2.71
N LEU A 49 -11.26 8.52 -2.39
CA LEU A 49 -12.17 7.67 -1.63
C LEU A 49 -12.50 6.36 -2.37
N ALA A 50 -12.74 6.45 -3.69
CA ALA A 50 -12.98 5.27 -4.52
C ALA A 50 -11.76 4.34 -4.55
N GLY A 51 -10.55 4.88 -4.74
CA GLY A 51 -9.31 4.10 -4.73
C GLY A 51 -9.03 3.47 -3.37
N ALA A 52 -9.30 4.18 -2.28
CA ALA A 52 -9.18 3.67 -0.91
C ALA A 52 -10.13 2.50 -0.67
N ALA A 53 -11.41 2.68 -1.01
CA ALA A 53 -12.45 1.66 -0.85
C ALA A 53 -12.15 0.42 -1.68
N ALA A 54 -11.80 0.60 -2.96
CA ALA A 54 -11.48 -0.49 -3.87
C ALA A 54 -10.29 -1.32 -3.38
N LEU A 55 -9.18 -0.67 -3.01
CA LEU A 55 -7.96 -1.39 -2.64
C LEU A 55 -8.14 -2.10 -1.30
N THR A 56 -8.82 -1.45 -0.35
CA THR A 56 -9.17 -2.05 0.94
C THR A 56 -10.10 -3.25 0.75
N ALA A 57 -11.11 -3.16 -0.12
CA ALA A 57 -12.03 -4.26 -0.39
C ALA A 57 -11.32 -5.48 -0.97
N VAL A 58 -10.43 -5.27 -1.95
CA VAL A 58 -9.62 -6.35 -2.54
C VAL A 58 -8.74 -7.00 -1.48
N TYR A 59 -8.02 -6.22 -0.68
CA TYR A 59 -7.14 -6.74 0.36
C TYR A 59 -7.91 -7.43 1.49
N LEU A 60 -9.07 -6.90 1.87
CA LEU A 60 -9.95 -7.52 2.86
C LEU A 60 -10.49 -8.86 2.34
N ALA A 61 -10.93 -8.93 1.08
CA ALA A 61 -11.39 -10.19 0.49
C ALA A 61 -10.27 -11.25 0.50
N VAL A 62 -9.05 -10.89 0.11
CA VAL A 62 -7.89 -11.80 0.18
C VAL A 62 -7.59 -12.21 1.62
N HIS A 63 -7.63 -11.29 2.58
CA HIS A 63 -7.44 -11.58 4.00
C HIS A 63 -8.49 -12.56 4.55
N LEU A 64 -9.75 -12.43 4.12
CA LEU A 64 -10.82 -13.32 4.57
C LEU A 64 -10.71 -14.73 3.96
N VAL A 65 -10.24 -14.84 2.72
CA VAL A 65 -10.04 -16.13 2.04
C VAL A 65 -8.75 -16.83 2.51
N VAL A 66 -7.67 -16.06 2.67
CA VAL A 66 -6.33 -16.57 3.03
C VAL A 66 -5.71 -15.70 4.15
N PRO A 67 -6.22 -15.78 5.38
CA PRO A 67 -5.76 -14.94 6.50
C PRO A 67 -4.30 -15.18 6.90
N ALA A 68 -3.76 -16.37 6.58
CA ALA A 68 -2.35 -16.68 6.79
C ALA A 68 -1.41 -16.06 5.74
N GLY A 69 -1.95 -15.67 4.57
CA GLY A 69 -1.17 -15.14 3.44
C GLY A 69 -1.08 -13.62 3.42
N LEU A 70 -2.06 -12.91 3.99
CA LEU A 70 -2.11 -11.46 4.02
C LEU A 70 -2.50 -10.98 5.41
N GLY A 71 -1.75 -10.04 5.99
CA GLY A 71 -1.99 -9.59 7.35
C GLY A 71 -3.08 -8.52 7.44
N ALA A 72 -3.75 -8.43 8.59
CA ALA A 72 -4.70 -7.35 8.87
C ALA A 72 -4.05 -5.95 8.85
N GLY A 73 -2.71 -5.87 8.97
CA GLY A 73 -1.95 -4.63 8.78
C GLY A 73 -1.96 -4.15 7.32
N ASP A 74 -1.84 -5.08 6.37
CA ASP A 74 -1.80 -4.78 4.93
C ASP A 74 -3.14 -4.23 4.46
N VAL A 75 -4.25 -4.75 4.99
CA VAL A 75 -5.61 -4.24 4.71
C VAL A 75 -5.76 -2.78 5.15
N LYS A 76 -5.18 -2.41 6.31
CA LYS A 76 -5.24 -1.01 6.80
C LYS A 76 -4.37 -0.09 5.97
N LEU A 77 -3.20 -0.57 5.57
CA LEU A 77 -2.30 0.16 4.70
C LEU A 77 -2.92 0.39 3.31
N ALA A 78 -3.68 -0.59 2.80
CA ALA A 78 -4.39 -0.50 1.53
C ALA A 78 -5.36 0.69 1.46
N ALA A 79 -5.97 1.10 2.58
CA ALA A 79 -6.84 2.27 2.62
C ALA A 79 -6.07 3.57 2.28
N GLY A 80 -4.92 3.79 2.93
CA GLY A 80 -4.09 4.98 2.68
C GLY A 80 -3.43 4.97 1.29
N LEU A 81 -2.92 3.81 0.87
CA LEU A 81 -2.27 3.68 -0.45
C LEU A 81 -3.27 3.77 -1.59
N GLY A 82 -4.45 3.15 -1.45
CA GLY A 82 -5.53 3.24 -2.43
C GLY A 82 -6.06 4.67 -2.56
N ALA A 83 -6.13 5.42 -1.45
CA ALA A 83 -6.45 6.85 -1.50
C ALA A 83 -5.41 7.65 -2.28
N LEU A 84 -4.14 7.38 -2.00
CA LEU A 84 -3.02 8.08 -2.63
C LEU A 84 -3.01 7.81 -4.13
N THR A 85 -2.95 6.55 -4.55
CA THR A 85 -2.83 6.16 -5.96
C THR A 85 -4.10 6.47 -6.74
N GLY A 86 -5.28 6.29 -6.13
CA GLY A 86 -6.57 6.66 -6.72
C GLY A 86 -6.68 8.16 -7.02
N SER A 87 -6.03 9.01 -6.22
CA SER A 87 -6.00 10.46 -6.50
C SER A 87 -5.24 10.83 -7.79
N PHE A 88 -4.34 9.97 -8.27
CA PHE A 88 -3.58 10.19 -9.50
C PHE A 88 -4.21 9.52 -10.74
N GLY A 89 -5.29 8.75 -10.57
CA GLY A 89 -6.03 8.13 -11.67
C GLY A 89 -6.13 6.60 -11.57
N ALA A 90 -7.02 6.02 -12.38
CA ALA A 90 -7.30 4.60 -12.36
C ALA A 90 -6.10 3.75 -12.83
N ASP A 91 -5.34 4.23 -13.81
CA ASP A 91 -4.16 3.53 -14.32
C ASP A 91 -3.05 3.43 -13.26
N VAL A 92 -2.81 4.53 -12.55
CA VAL A 92 -1.86 4.60 -11.42
C VAL A 92 -2.29 3.67 -10.29
N TRP A 93 -3.58 3.68 -9.97
CA TRP A 93 -4.15 2.79 -8.97
C TRP A 93 -3.99 1.31 -9.36
N LEU A 94 -4.30 0.95 -10.60
CA LEU A 94 -4.21 -0.42 -11.11
C LEU A 94 -2.76 -0.91 -11.11
N LEU A 95 -1.83 -0.06 -11.56
CA LEU A 95 -0.40 -0.38 -11.57
C LEU A 95 0.10 -0.66 -10.16
N ALA A 96 -0.25 0.17 -9.17
CA ALA A 96 0.10 -0.07 -7.77
C ALA A 96 -0.53 -1.37 -7.23
N ALA A 97 -1.81 -1.61 -7.52
CA ALA A 97 -2.55 -2.78 -7.05
C ALA A 97 -2.00 -4.10 -7.59
N LEU A 98 -1.53 -4.12 -8.85
CA LEU A 98 -0.96 -5.29 -9.50
C LEU A 98 0.52 -5.49 -9.17
N CYS A 99 1.33 -4.44 -9.17
CA CYS A 99 2.77 -4.55 -8.92
C CYS A 99 3.07 -5.00 -7.48
N ALA A 100 2.27 -4.58 -6.49
CA ALA A 100 2.49 -4.95 -5.09
C ALA A 100 2.51 -6.48 -4.83
N PRO A 101 1.46 -7.26 -5.18
CA PRO A 101 1.47 -8.71 -5.01
C PRO A 101 2.46 -9.42 -5.91
N LEU A 102 2.74 -8.91 -7.13
CA LEU A 102 3.76 -9.48 -8.00
C LEU A 102 5.15 -9.38 -7.35
N LEU A 103 5.52 -8.22 -6.82
CA LEU A 103 6.79 -8.01 -6.13
C LEU A 103 6.93 -8.91 -4.90
N THR A 104 5.88 -9.00 -4.07
CA THR A 104 5.91 -9.91 -2.91
C THR A 104 5.98 -11.37 -3.34
N GLY A 105 5.28 -11.77 -4.40
CA GLY A 105 5.36 -13.13 -4.94
C GLY A 105 6.76 -13.50 -5.43
N VAL A 106 7.42 -12.59 -6.16
CA VAL A 106 8.81 -12.78 -6.60
C VAL A 106 9.75 -12.89 -5.39
N TRP A 107 9.62 -12.01 -4.40
CA TRP A 107 10.44 -12.10 -3.18
C TRP A 107 10.18 -13.38 -2.38
N GLY A 108 8.92 -13.79 -2.27
CA GLY A 108 8.51 -15.05 -1.66
C GLY A 108 9.15 -16.25 -2.34
N LEU A 109 9.14 -16.27 -3.68
CA LEU A 109 9.78 -17.31 -4.47
C LEU A 109 11.30 -17.33 -4.27
N LEU A 110 11.96 -16.17 -4.33
CA LEU A 110 13.41 -16.07 -4.11
C LEU A 110 13.81 -16.50 -2.69
N ALA A 111 13.02 -16.13 -1.68
CA ALA A 111 13.24 -16.54 -0.29
C ALA A 111 13.08 -18.05 -0.12
N ALA A 112 12.07 -18.65 -0.75
CA ALA A 112 11.84 -20.10 -0.75
C ALA A 112 13.00 -20.85 -1.43
N LEU A 113 13.46 -20.37 -2.59
CA LEU A 113 14.62 -20.93 -3.30
C LEU A 113 15.92 -20.80 -2.51
N ALA A 114 16.05 -19.76 -1.69
CA ALA A 114 17.20 -19.53 -0.81
C ALA A 114 17.11 -20.28 0.54
N HIS A 115 16.10 -21.15 0.74
CA HIS A 115 15.79 -21.82 2.01
C HIS A 115 15.68 -20.87 3.22
N ARG A 116 15.30 -19.60 2.98
CA ARG A 116 15.06 -18.63 4.04
C ARG A 116 13.61 -18.74 4.51
N GLY A 117 13.40 -18.53 5.82
CA GLY A 117 12.14 -18.80 6.49
C GLY A 117 10.89 -18.20 5.80
N PRO A 118 9.71 -18.80 6.01
CA PRO A 118 8.58 -18.78 5.06
C PRO A 118 7.81 -17.46 4.93
N THR A 119 8.18 -16.41 5.66
CA THR A 119 7.36 -15.19 5.79
C THR A 119 8.11 -13.98 5.25
N VAL A 120 7.65 -13.47 4.11
CA VAL A 120 8.15 -12.23 3.50
C VAL A 120 7.23 -11.08 3.88
N PRO A 121 7.76 -9.93 4.35
CA PRO A 121 6.96 -8.73 4.62
C PRO A 121 6.37 -8.18 3.31
N HIS A 122 5.05 -7.99 3.27
CA HIS A 122 4.31 -7.51 2.08
C HIS A 122 4.27 -5.98 2.01
N GLY A 123 4.39 -5.29 3.16
CA GLY A 123 4.32 -3.84 3.27
C GLY A 123 5.35 -3.08 2.42
N PRO A 124 6.64 -3.47 2.37
CA PRO A 124 7.64 -2.84 1.52
C PRO A 124 7.30 -2.90 0.03
N SER A 125 6.77 -4.03 -0.45
CA SER A 125 6.35 -4.19 -1.84
C SER A 125 5.17 -3.27 -2.18
N MET A 126 4.18 -3.17 -1.28
CA MET A 126 3.06 -2.23 -1.43
C MET A 126 3.54 -0.78 -1.46
N CYS A 127 4.46 -0.41 -0.58
CA CYS A 127 5.02 0.94 -0.51
C CYS A 127 5.81 1.29 -1.78
N LEU A 128 6.66 0.38 -2.25
CA LEU A 128 7.45 0.56 -3.47
C LEU A 128 6.55 0.70 -4.69
N ALA A 129 5.61 -0.23 -4.89
CA ALA A 129 4.68 -0.20 -6.02
C ALA A 129 3.88 1.11 -6.05
N SER A 130 3.37 1.55 -4.90
CA SER A 130 2.60 2.79 -4.80
C SER A 130 3.45 4.03 -5.03
N ALA A 131 4.70 4.06 -4.55
CA ALA A 131 5.63 5.16 -4.78
C ALA A 131 5.95 5.32 -6.27
N VAL A 132 6.29 4.21 -6.94
CA VAL A 132 6.61 4.19 -8.37
C VAL A 132 5.39 4.62 -9.19
N ALA A 133 4.23 4.02 -8.93
CA ALA A 133 3.00 4.35 -9.65
C ALA A 133 2.60 5.82 -9.48
N ALA A 134 2.61 6.33 -8.23
CA ALA A 134 2.29 7.73 -7.97
C ALA A 134 3.30 8.69 -8.62
N GLY A 135 4.58 8.33 -8.63
CA GLY A 135 5.61 9.12 -9.32
C GLY A 135 5.39 9.21 -10.83
N LEU A 136 4.91 8.13 -11.47
CA LEU A 136 4.56 8.13 -12.89
C LEU A 136 3.34 9.02 -13.20
N GLY A 137 2.36 9.06 -12.30
CA GLY A 137 1.17 9.91 -12.45
C GLY A 137 1.36 11.40 -12.12
N MET A 138 2.59 11.82 -11.80
CA MET A 138 2.95 13.22 -11.55
C MET A 138 3.44 13.96 -12.81
N PHE A 139 3.70 13.24 -13.91
CA PHE A 139 4.12 13.78 -15.21
C PHE A 139 2.96 13.77 -16.21
#